data_AF-A0A2V9VHC3-F1
#
_entry.id   AF-A0A2V9VHC3-F1
#
_cell.length_a   1.000
_cell.length_b   1.000
_cell.length_c   1.000
_cell.angle_alpha   90.00
_cell.angle_beta   90.00
_cell.angle_gamma   90.00
#
_symmetry.space_group_name_H-M   'P 1'
#
loop_
_entity.id
_entity.type
_entity.pdbx_description
1 polymer ?
#
loop_
_entity_poly.entity_id
_entity_poly.type
_entity_poly.pdbx_seq_one_letter_code
_entity_poly.pdbx_strand_id
1 'polypeptide(L)'
;MDPSSLSADMLAQQLELWNQLASALEEAQAALLSGNIERFEQQTEQQRLCCDRLLANAGEANPSEFGKPGVEAILKNMRNAQKEVRRLTRIHAALLQRAGRSLVILRNLITRNGLAYAPSSFLQSDAALGGRRG
;
A
#
# COMPACT_ATOMS: atom_id res chain seq x y z
N MET A 1 -2.34 30.29 28.39
CA MET A 1 -2.56 29.58 27.12
C MET A 1 -4.01 29.19 27.07
N ASP A 2 -4.73 29.63 26.05
CA ASP A 2 -6.18 29.41 25.96
C ASP A 2 -6.46 27.96 25.55
N PRO A 3 -7.37 27.24 26.23
CA PRO A 3 -7.71 25.86 25.89
C PRO A 3 -8.27 25.72 24.46
N SER A 4 -8.79 26.80 23.90
CA SER A 4 -9.33 26.85 22.53
C SER A 4 -8.26 26.86 21.43
N SER A 5 -7.02 27.27 21.72
CA SER A 5 -5.94 27.22 20.73
C SER A 5 -5.33 25.82 20.64
N LEU A 6 -5.20 25.15 21.79
CA LEU A 6 -4.67 23.78 21.87
C LEU A 6 -5.50 22.78 21.05
N SER A 7 -6.83 22.89 21.08
CA SER A 7 -7.72 22.00 20.33
C SER A 7 -7.72 22.26 18.82
N ALA A 8 -7.63 23.52 18.40
CA ALA A 8 -7.50 23.89 16.99
C ALA A 8 -6.16 23.40 16.42
N ASP A 9 -5.08 23.50 17.20
CA ASP A 9 -3.75 23.02 16.82
C ASP A 9 -3.73 21.48 16.70
N MET A 10 -4.37 20.76 17.63
CA MET A 10 -4.50 19.29 17.54
C MET A 10 -5.28 18.85 16.30
N LEU A 11 -6.38 19.54 15.96
CA LEU A 11 -7.16 19.23 14.76
C LEU A 11 -6.40 19.58 13.47
N ALA A 12 -5.62 20.66 13.46
CA ALA A 12 -4.75 21.02 12.35
C ALA A 12 -3.65 19.97 12.13
N GLN A 13 -3.01 19.49 13.21
CA GLN A 13 -2.05 18.39 13.14
C GLN A 13 -2.70 17.10 12.61
N GLN A 14 -3.93 16.81 13.02
CA GLN A 14 -4.63 15.63 12.54
C GLN A 14 -4.98 15.73 11.04
N LEU A 15 -5.41 16.91 10.58
CA LEU A 15 -5.63 17.18 9.16
C LEU A 15 -4.35 17.00 8.34
N GLU A 16 -3.23 17.50 8.86
CA GLU A 16 -1.93 17.37 8.21
C GLU A 16 -1.51 15.90 8.06
N LEU A 17 -1.71 15.07 9.10
CA LEU A 17 -1.47 13.62 9.00
C LEU A 17 -2.35 12.94 7.94
N TRP A 18 -3.61 13.36 7.77
CA TRP A 18 -4.47 12.85 6.70
C TRP A 18 -3.97 13.23 5.30
N ASN A 19 -3.45 14.46 5.14
CA ASN A 19 -2.88 14.91 3.87
C ASN A 19 -1.57 14.17 3.55
N GLN A 20 -0.70 13.97 4.56
CA GLN A 20 0.53 13.18 4.42
C GLN A 20 0.22 11.74 4.00
N LEU A 21 -0.80 11.13 4.60
CA LEU A 21 -1.25 9.79 4.22
C LEU A 21 -1.78 9.74 2.78
N ALA A 22 -2.53 10.75 2.34
CA ALA A 22 -3.00 10.84 0.96
C ALA A 22 -1.83 10.95 -0.03
N SER A 23 -0.86 11.82 0.26
CA SER A 23 0.34 12.00 -0.57
C SER A 23 1.19 10.71 -0.63
N ALA A 24 1.42 10.04 0.49
CA ALA A 24 2.15 8.77 0.52
C ALA A 24 1.42 7.66 -0.27
N LEU A 25 0.10 7.65 -0.27
CA LEU A 25 -0.69 6.73 -1.10
C LEU A 25 -0.56 7.02 -2.60
N GLU A 26 -0.61 8.28 -3.00
CA GLU A 26 -0.41 8.70 -4.40
C GLU A 26 1.01 8.36 -4.88
N GLU A 27 2.02 8.66 -4.07
CA GLU A 27 3.40 8.35 -4.41
C GLU A 27 3.66 6.84 -4.48
N ALA A 28 3.06 6.05 -3.58
CA ALA A 28 3.15 4.59 -3.67
C ALA A 28 2.49 4.05 -4.95
N GLN A 29 1.35 4.61 -5.37
CA GLN A 29 0.72 4.23 -6.64
C GLN A 29 1.62 4.57 -7.84
N ALA A 30 2.24 5.75 -7.85
CA ALA A 30 3.18 6.15 -8.90
C ALA A 30 4.44 5.25 -8.92
N ALA A 31 4.99 4.91 -7.76
CA ALA A 31 6.11 4.00 -7.62
C ALA A 31 5.77 2.59 -8.14
N LEU A 32 4.58 2.08 -7.82
CA LEU A 32 4.11 0.78 -8.31
C LEU A 32 3.96 0.76 -9.84
N LEU A 33 3.41 1.83 -10.42
CA LEU A 33 3.23 1.94 -11.88
C LEU A 33 4.56 2.11 -12.63
N SER A 34 5.55 2.77 -12.03
CA SER A 34 6.90 2.93 -12.59
C SER A 34 7.82 1.73 -12.33
N GLY A 35 7.39 0.75 -11.52
CA GLY A 35 8.19 -0.41 -11.15
C GLY A 35 9.30 -0.12 -10.14
N ASN A 36 9.27 1.04 -9.47
CA ASN A 36 10.25 1.40 -8.45
C ASN A 36 9.84 0.80 -7.10
N ILE A 37 10.31 -0.43 -6.84
CA ILE A 37 9.96 -1.20 -5.64
C ILE A 37 10.49 -0.54 -4.36
N GLU A 38 11.72 0.00 -4.39
CA GLU A 38 12.31 0.66 -3.21
C GLU A 38 11.47 1.87 -2.76
N ARG A 39 11.07 2.72 -3.71
CA ARG A 39 10.20 3.86 -3.41
C ARG A 39 8.82 3.42 -2.96
N PHE A 40 8.30 2.32 -3.52
CA PHE A 40 7.03 1.74 -3.08
C PHE A 40 7.09 1.27 -1.62
N GLU A 41 8.15 0.57 -1.22
CA GLU A 41 8.35 0.11 0.15
C GLU A 41 8.50 1.27 1.13
N GLN A 42 9.31 2.28 0.78
CA GLN A 42 9.47 3.50 1.57
C GLN A 42 8.13 4.20 1.82
N GLN A 43 7.32 4.34 0.77
CA GLN A 43 6.02 4.99 0.90
C GLN A 43 5.01 4.14 1.67
N THR A 44 5.10 2.81 1.58
CA THR A 44 4.29 1.90 2.40
C THR A 44 4.62 2.03 3.89
N GLU A 45 5.91 2.19 4.22
CA GLU A 45 6.34 2.45 5.60
C GLU A 45 5.86 3.83 6.10
N GLN A 46 5.92 4.86 5.26
CA GLN A 46 5.35 6.18 5.60
C GLN A 46 3.84 6.12 5.86
N GLN A 47 3.09 5.32 5.09
CA GLN A 47 1.66 5.09 5.34
C GLN A 47 1.43 4.44 6.70
N ARG A 48 2.24 3.43 7.07
CA ARG A 48 2.17 2.78 8.39
C ARG A 48 2.36 3.78 9.52
N LEU A 49 3.43 4.58 9.45
CA LEU A 49 3.74 5.60 10.45
C LEU A 49 2.62 6.65 10.60
N CYS A 50 2.04 7.08 9.48
CA CYS A 50 0.91 8.03 9.49
C CYS A 50 -0.33 7.40 10.14
N CYS A 51 -0.65 6.15 9.81
CA CYS A 51 -1.77 5.41 10.42
C CYS A 51 -1.58 5.23 11.93
N ASP A 52 -0.38 4.87 12.38
CA ASP A 52 -0.08 4.68 13.81
C ASP A 52 -0.27 5.99 14.59
N ARG A 53 0.18 7.12 14.03
CA ARG A 53 -0.02 8.46 14.62
C ARG A 53 -1.49 8.88 14.62
N LEU A 54 -2.23 8.59 13.56
CA LEU A 54 -3.66 8.87 13.49
C LEU A 54 -4.46 8.05 14.53
N LEU A 55 -4.07 6.79 14.76
CA LEU A 55 -4.70 5.93 15.76
C LEU A 55 -4.40 6.40 17.19
N ALA A 56 -3.15 6.80 17.47
CA ALA A 56 -2.79 7.38 18.76
C ALA A 56 -3.61 8.65 19.07
N ASN A 57 -3.74 9.54 18.09
CA ASN A 57 -4.48 10.80 18.24
C ASN A 57 -6.01 10.61 18.29
N ALA A 58 -6.55 9.49 17.79
CA ALA A 58 -7.99 9.21 17.85
C ALA A 58 -8.49 8.93 19.28
N GLY A 59 -7.60 8.51 20.20
CA GLY A 59 -7.91 8.28 21.60
C GLY A 59 -8.04 9.56 22.44
N GLU A 60 -7.51 10.69 21.96
CA GLU A 60 -7.41 11.95 22.72
C GLU A 60 -8.45 13.01 22.31
N ALA A 61 -9.28 12.72 21.30
CA ALA A 61 -10.26 13.67 20.78
C ALA A 61 -11.44 13.85 21.75
N ASN A 62 -11.40 14.94 22.53
CA ASN A 62 -12.50 15.30 23.43
C ASN A 62 -13.72 15.85 22.67
N PRO A 63 -14.93 15.31 22.88
CA PRO A 63 -16.15 15.71 22.16
C PRO A 63 -16.75 17.05 22.63
N SER A 64 -16.10 17.77 23.54
CA SER A 64 -16.60 19.00 24.14
C SER A 64 -16.41 20.27 23.27
N GLU A 65 -15.79 20.17 22.09
CA GLU A 65 -15.39 21.33 21.26
C GLU A 65 -16.15 21.49 19.94
N PHE A 66 -17.15 20.63 19.69
CA PHE A 66 -18.03 20.77 18.53
C PHE A 66 -18.91 22.03 18.68
N GLY A 67 -18.66 23.06 17.87
CA GLY A 67 -19.52 24.26 17.82
C GLY A 67 -18.85 25.59 17.47
N LYS A 68 -17.50 25.65 17.37
CA LYS A 68 -16.80 26.89 16.96
C LYS A 68 -16.66 26.97 15.43
N PRO A 69 -16.90 28.13 14.79
CA PRO A 69 -16.93 28.25 13.33
C PRO A 69 -15.58 27.93 12.64
N GLY A 70 -14.45 28.17 13.30
CA GLY A 70 -13.12 27.78 12.80
C GLY A 70 -12.86 26.27 12.90
N VAL A 71 -13.39 25.62 13.93
CA VAL A 71 -13.27 24.17 14.15
C VAL A 71 -14.11 23.39 13.14
N GLU A 72 -15.30 23.91 12.79
CA GLU A 72 -16.19 23.27 11.81
C GLU A 72 -15.57 23.23 10.39
N ALA A 73 -14.87 24.28 9.99
CA ALA A 73 -14.13 24.31 8.73
C ALA A 73 -13.02 23.25 8.69
N ILE A 74 -12.25 23.10 9.77
CA ILE A 74 -11.20 22.08 9.89
C ILE A 74 -11.80 20.68 9.84
N LEU A 75 -12.90 20.43 10.56
CA LEU A 75 -13.62 19.15 10.54
C LEU A 75 -14.20 18.81 9.16
N LYS A 76 -14.65 19.82 8.39
CA LYS A 76 -15.10 19.63 7.01
C LYS A 76 -13.91 19.24 6.10
N ASN A 77 -12.79 19.93 6.22
CA ASN A 77 -11.57 19.62 5.46
C ASN A 77 -11.05 18.22 5.80
N MET A 78 -11.07 17.85 7.07
CA MET A 78 -10.68 16.51 7.53
C MET A 78 -11.59 15.42 6.95
N ARG A 79 -12.90 15.63 6.93
CA ARG A 79 -13.84 14.70 6.25
C ARG A 79 -13.55 14.56 4.76
N ASN A 80 -13.14 15.64 4.09
CA ASN A 80 -12.76 15.58 2.68
C ASN A 80 -11.45 14.80 2.50
N ALA A 81 -10.43 15.06 3.32
CA ALA A 81 -9.16 14.32 3.28
C ALA A 81 -9.37 12.81 3.55
N GLN A 82 -10.23 12.46 4.50
CA GLN A 82 -10.62 11.06 4.76
C GLN A 82 -11.31 10.40 3.57
N LYS A 83 -12.23 11.11 2.89
CA LYS A 83 -12.87 10.60 1.66
C LYS A 83 -11.83 10.34 0.58
N GLU A 84 -10.86 11.24 0.46
CA GLU A 84 -9.80 11.13 -0.53
C GLU A 84 -8.87 9.95 -0.25
N VAL A 85 -8.43 9.78 0.99
CA VAL A 85 -7.65 8.60 1.41
C VAL A 85 -8.40 7.30 1.13
N ARG A 86 -9.72 7.24 1.40
CA ARG A 86 -10.52 6.05 1.06
C ARG A 86 -10.55 5.78 -0.44
N ARG A 87 -10.69 6.83 -1.26
CA ARG A 87 -10.67 6.73 -2.72
C ARG A 87 -9.31 6.19 -3.19
N LEU A 88 -8.22 6.77 -2.71
CA LEU A 88 -6.86 6.37 -3.05
C LEU A 88 -6.55 4.94 -2.60
N THR A 89 -6.99 4.54 -1.41
CA THR A 89 -6.80 3.17 -0.91
C THR A 89 -7.48 2.13 -1.80
N ARG A 90 -8.69 2.43 -2.31
CA ARG A 90 -9.38 1.53 -3.25
C ARG A 90 -8.61 1.37 -4.56
N ILE A 91 -8.08 2.47 -5.09
CA ILE A 91 -7.26 2.45 -6.31
C ILE A 91 -5.99 1.65 -6.07
N HIS A 92 -5.30 1.91 -4.96
CA HIS A 92 -4.10 1.21 -4.56
C HIS A 92 -4.33 -0.31 -4.43
N ALA A 93 -5.41 -0.73 -3.77
CA ALA A 93 -5.78 -2.14 -3.67
C ALA A 93 -6.05 -2.78 -5.04
N ALA A 94 -6.74 -2.06 -5.94
CA ALA A 94 -6.98 -2.56 -7.29
C ALA A 94 -5.68 -2.70 -8.11
N LEU A 95 -4.74 -1.77 -7.94
CA LEU A 95 -3.42 -1.85 -8.57
C LEU A 95 -2.60 -3.03 -8.05
N LEU A 96 -2.61 -3.28 -6.73
CA LEU A 96 -1.96 -4.44 -6.12
C LEU A 96 -2.56 -5.76 -6.62
N GLN A 97 -3.90 -5.85 -6.70
CA GLN A 97 -4.55 -7.03 -7.27
C GLN A 97 -4.15 -7.27 -8.72
N ARG A 98 -4.03 -6.21 -9.53
CA ARG A 98 -3.57 -6.30 -10.91
C ARG A 98 -2.13 -6.78 -10.99
N ALA A 99 -1.22 -6.19 -10.20
CA ALA A 99 0.18 -6.61 -10.15
C ALA A 99 0.32 -8.09 -9.73
N GLY A 100 -0.44 -8.51 -8.71
CA GLY A 100 -0.48 -9.90 -8.27
C GLY A 100 -0.94 -10.87 -9.36
N ARG A 101 -1.97 -10.53 -10.14
CA ARG A 101 -2.42 -11.33 -11.29
C ARG A 101 -1.32 -11.48 -12.33
N SER A 102 -0.60 -10.40 -12.65
CA SER A 102 0.52 -10.46 -13.61
C SER A 102 1.63 -11.39 -13.14
N LEU A 103 1.98 -11.36 -11.85
CA LEU A 103 2.97 -12.27 -11.27
C LEU A 103 2.53 -13.73 -11.32
N VAL A 104 1.25 -14.01 -11.05
CA VAL A 104 0.70 -15.37 -11.19
C VAL A 104 0.78 -15.86 -12.64
N ILE A 105 0.44 -15.02 -13.61
CA ILE A 105 0.55 -15.35 -15.04
C ILE A 105 2.01 -15.63 -15.42
N LEU A 106 2.94 -14.75 -15.04
CA LEU A 106 4.37 -14.92 -15.30
C LEU A 106 4.90 -16.20 -14.66
N ARG A 107 4.56 -16.46 -13.39
CA ARG A 107 4.90 -17.72 -12.71
C ARG A 107 4.38 -18.92 -13.49
N ASN A 108 3.11 -18.92 -13.89
CA ASN A 108 2.52 -20.02 -14.65
C ASN A 108 3.19 -20.22 -16.00
N LEU A 109 3.58 -19.14 -16.69
CA LEU A 109 4.34 -19.21 -17.93
C LEU A 109 5.72 -19.81 -17.72
N ILE A 110 6.46 -19.37 -16.69
CA ILE A 110 7.78 -19.93 -16.35
C ILE A 110 7.67 -21.40 -15.95
N THR A 111 6.68 -21.79 -15.15
CA THR A 111 6.49 -23.20 -14.76
C THR A 111 6.12 -24.08 -15.96
N ARG A 112 5.28 -23.59 -16.88
CA ARG A 112 4.90 -24.34 -18.09
C ARG A 112 6.03 -24.41 -19.14
N ASN A 113 6.77 -23.33 -19.33
CA ASN A 113 7.86 -23.26 -20.31
C ASN A 113 9.21 -23.76 -19.75
N GLY A 114 9.39 -23.77 -18.43
CA GLY A 114 10.55 -24.39 -17.77
C GLY A 114 10.64 -25.89 -18.04
N LEU A 115 9.50 -26.53 -18.32
CA LEU A 115 9.45 -27.91 -18.84
C LEU A 115 9.79 -28.02 -20.34
N ALA A 116 9.69 -26.92 -21.10
CA ALA A 116 9.99 -26.90 -22.53
C ALA A 116 11.47 -26.66 -22.84
N TYR A 117 12.22 -26.03 -21.93
CA TYR A 117 13.67 -25.81 -22.05
C TYR A 117 14.53 -26.77 -21.22
N ALA A 118 13.91 -27.70 -20.47
CA ALA A 118 14.66 -28.83 -19.92
C ALA A 118 15.02 -29.76 -21.10
N PRO A 119 16.31 -29.89 -21.47
CA PRO A 119 16.67 -30.74 -22.59
C PRO A 119 16.29 -32.18 -22.24
N SER A 120 15.53 -32.82 -23.13
CA SER A 120 15.09 -34.22 -23.02
C SER A 120 16.25 -35.24 -22.96
N SER A 121 17.50 -34.77 -22.98
CA SER A 121 18.71 -35.59 -22.95
C SER A 121 18.94 -36.31 -21.62
N PHE A 122 18.30 -35.90 -20.52
CA PHE A 122 18.42 -36.63 -19.24
C PHE A 122 17.56 -37.89 -19.15
N LEU A 123 16.51 -38.03 -19.97
CA LEU A 123 15.65 -39.23 -19.97
C LEU A 123 16.11 -40.30 -20.97
N GLN A 124 17.10 -40.00 -21.82
CA GLN A 124 17.63 -40.96 -22.80
C GLN A 124 18.86 -41.72 -22.29
N SER A 125 19.53 -41.25 -21.24
CA SER A 125 20.74 -41.89 -20.71
C SER A 125 20.46 -43.14 -19.87
N ASP A 126 19.29 -43.27 -19.24
CA ASP A 126 18.93 -44.48 -18.47
C ASP A 126 18.38 -45.61 -19.35
N ALA A 127 17.77 -45.28 -20.50
CA ALA A 127 17.30 -46.29 -21.45
C ALA A 127 18.44 -46.92 -22.29
N ALA A 128 19.59 -46.25 -22.41
CA ALA A 128 20.74 -46.72 -23.17
C ALA A 128 21.71 -47.61 -22.37
N LEU A 129 21.58 -47.68 -21.04
CA LEU A 129 22.42 -48.53 -20.17
C LEU A 129 21.73 -49.83 -19.71
N GLY A 130 20.45 -50.04 -20.03
CA GLY A 130 19.74 -51.31 -19.76
C GLY A 130 19.98 -52.42 -20.78
N GLY A 131 20.85 -52.21 -21.77
CA GLY A 131 21.06 -53.10 -22.89
C GLY A 131 22.48 -53.64 -23.02
N ARG A 132 23.04 -54.29 -21.98
CA ARG A 132 24.08 -55.32 -22.17
C ARG A 132 24.55 -55.98 -20.86
N ARG A 133 24.39 -57.31 -20.86
CA ARG A 133 25.26 -58.38 -20.32
C ARG A 133 24.70 -59.17 -19.14
N GLY A 134 24.67 -60.49 -19.33
CA GLY A 134 24.59 -61.52 -18.30
C GLY A 134 23.56 -62.56 -18.62
#